data_AF-A0A1G3UBT6-F1
#
_entry.id   AF-A0A1G3UBT6-F1
#
_cell.length_a   1.000
_cell.length_b   1.000
_cell.length_c   1.000
_cell.angle_alpha   90.00
_cell.angle_beta   90.00
_cell.angle_gamma   90.00
#
_symmetry.space_group_name_H-M   'P 1'
#
loop_
_entity.id
_entity.type
_entity.pdbx_description
1 polymer ?
#
loop_
_entity_poly.entity_id
_entity_poly.type
_entity_poly.pdbx_seq_one_letter_code
_entity_poly.pdbx_strand_id
1 'polypeptide(L)'
;MKKKSLVEITQTPNRPCIHPWFYLWVNAAGDATVCPQNRIRLGSLDKYSIEEIWNTKKIQEIREDFLKGEYEKAGCERECPYLRGEYKHATKNIPVEELIFPDINLEKLKTDSESYTNVLRAIDDYNLDLAQISNKPVVFDCQNILTCNADCIMCGQPHSSKLKHSEIIKEKIAQAGRYLCSLRWQGGEVFLDPDFISDIIDISKKGNANLTQIVITNGSLLNDEKIDSIIHQAGKFQFIVSMDGASKEVVDKIRHKLKYEKIMNTLIILANKQKELNISNLVLWNYTVMKSNIAEVAIAIKAADNLGININLAAIQGNFADENFFEFNLLSKKEWLNYMVEWKSIIDSVKIKVSGLDGLKNRYKFQ
;
A
#
# COMPACT_ATOMS: atom_id res chain seq x y z
N MET A 1 2.43 -24.50 15.32
CA MET A 1 2.18 -24.12 13.91
C MET A 1 3.40 -23.37 13.41
N LYS A 2 4.05 -23.80 12.31
CA LYS A 2 5.06 -22.96 11.66
C LYS A 2 4.33 -21.73 11.12
N LYS A 3 4.69 -20.53 11.59
CA LYS A 3 4.12 -19.28 11.11
C LYS A 3 4.43 -19.16 9.61
N LYS A 4 3.44 -18.80 8.79
CA LYS A 4 3.55 -18.81 7.31
C LYS A 4 3.80 -17.41 6.75
N SER A 5 3.49 -16.40 7.55
CA SER A 5 3.51 -14.98 7.22
C SER A 5 4.79 -14.31 7.70
N LEU A 6 5.39 -13.45 6.87
CA LEU A 6 6.50 -12.59 7.29
C LEU A 6 6.07 -11.71 8.47
N VAL A 7 4.88 -11.12 8.38
CA VAL A 7 4.32 -10.22 9.39
C VAL A 7 4.06 -10.95 10.70
N GLU A 8 3.45 -12.12 10.69
CA GLU A 8 3.21 -12.90 11.92
C GLU A 8 4.51 -13.26 12.64
N ILE A 9 5.61 -13.45 11.90
CA ILE A 9 6.93 -13.80 12.44
C ILE A 9 7.61 -12.56 13.04
N THR A 10 7.51 -11.41 12.37
CA THR A 10 8.33 -10.23 12.67
C THR A 10 7.60 -9.16 13.49
N GLN A 11 6.30 -8.99 13.31
CA GLN A 11 5.48 -7.94 13.94
C GLN A 11 4.74 -8.46 15.18
N THR A 12 5.49 -8.99 16.15
CA THR A 12 4.95 -9.38 17.45
C THR A 12 4.89 -8.18 18.42
N PRO A 13 4.13 -8.27 19.53
CA PRO A 13 3.98 -7.15 20.45
C PRO A 13 5.33 -6.69 21.00
N ASN A 14 5.50 -5.38 21.15
CA ASN A 14 6.71 -4.70 21.62
C ASN A 14 7.93 -4.82 20.69
N ARG A 15 7.76 -5.28 19.44
CA ARG A 15 8.81 -5.22 18.42
C ARG A 15 8.78 -3.90 17.62
N PRO A 16 9.92 -3.46 17.05
CA PRO A 16 9.95 -2.31 16.14
C PRO A 16 9.10 -2.51 14.88
N CYS A 17 8.73 -1.40 14.25
CA CYS A 17 8.23 -1.43 12.89
C CYS A 17 9.28 -2.03 11.93
N ILE A 18 8.87 -2.94 11.05
CA ILE A 18 9.81 -3.70 10.19
C ILE A 18 10.35 -2.91 9.00
N HIS A 19 9.74 -1.77 8.66
CA HIS A 19 10.03 -1.06 7.40
C HIS A 19 11.53 -0.81 7.13
N PRO A 20 12.34 -0.34 8.11
CA PRO A 20 13.78 -0.10 7.88
C PRO A 20 14.62 -1.34 7.53
N TRP A 21 14.11 -2.55 7.74
CA TRP A 21 14.80 -3.82 7.44
C TRP A 21 14.30 -4.50 6.16
N PHE A 22 13.11 -4.14 5.68
CA PHE A 22 12.45 -4.86 4.57
C PHE A 22 11.98 -3.95 3.43
N TYR A 23 11.69 -2.68 3.67
CA TYR A 23 10.99 -1.80 2.72
C TYR A 23 11.86 -0.64 2.26
N LEU A 24 11.80 -0.34 0.97
CA LEU A 24 12.30 0.90 0.40
C LEU A 24 11.17 1.60 -0.36
N TRP A 25 10.88 2.84 0.01
CA TRP A 25 9.97 3.70 -0.74
C TRP A 25 10.78 4.66 -1.62
N VAL A 26 10.35 4.81 -2.87
CA VAL A 26 11.00 5.68 -3.86
C VAL A 26 9.96 6.64 -4.40
N ASN A 27 10.21 7.94 -4.27
CA ASN A 27 9.31 8.96 -4.80
C ASN A 27 9.53 9.20 -6.31
N ALA A 28 8.68 10.00 -6.95
CA ALA A 28 8.77 10.28 -8.38
C ALA A 28 10.09 10.97 -8.82
N ALA A 29 10.84 11.57 -7.90
CA ALA A 29 12.17 12.15 -8.13
C ALA A 29 13.31 11.13 -7.93
N GLY A 30 12.99 9.87 -7.62
CA GLY A 30 13.96 8.84 -7.27
C GLY A 30 14.50 8.93 -5.85
N ASP A 31 14.00 9.84 -5.01
CA ASP A 31 14.44 9.92 -3.62
C ASP A 31 13.89 8.77 -2.79
N ALA A 32 14.77 8.15 -2.02
CA ALA A 32 14.48 6.99 -1.23
C ALA A 32 14.29 7.33 0.26
N THR A 33 13.28 6.72 0.88
CA THR A 33 13.05 6.67 2.33
C THR A 33 12.66 5.24 2.73
N VAL A 34 12.54 4.96 4.04
CA VAL A 34 12.15 3.61 4.51
C VAL A 34 10.67 3.28 4.24
N CYS A 35 9.81 4.30 4.13
CA CYS A 35 8.38 4.17 3.86
C CYS A 35 7.78 5.55 3.50
N PRO A 36 6.56 5.61 2.91
CA PRO A 36 5.92 6.88 2.57
C PRO A 36 5.60 7.78 3.78
N GLN A 37 5.65 7.25 5.01
CA GLN A 37 5.40 7.97 6.26
C GLN A 37 6.68 8.36 7.00
N ASN A 38 7.84 8.20 6.36
CA ASN A 38 9.13 8.63 6.89
C ASN A 38 9.64 9.83 6.10
N ARG A 39 10.22 10.82 6.81
CA ARG A 39 10.70 12.08 6.24
C ARG A 39 12.21 12.17 6.09
N ILE A 40 12.96 11.14 6.48
CA ILE A 40 14.42 11.14 6.37
C ILE A 40 14.82 10.62 4.98
N ARG A 41 15.35 11.52 4.16
CA ARG A 41 15.90 11.19 2.85
C ARG A 41 17.22 10.44 2.97
N LEU A 42 17.25 9.23 2.42
CA LEU A 42 18.41 8.34 2.41
C LEU A 42 19.36 8.64 1.24
N GLY A 43 18.81 8.97 0.08
CA GLY A 43 19.55 9.25 -1.14
C GLY A 43 18.61 9.30 -2.35
N SER A 44 19.16 9.47 -3.55
CA SER A 44 18.41 9.38 -4.81
C SER A 44 18.96 8.24 -5.66
N LEU A 45 18.06 7.44 -6.22
CA LEU A 45 18.39 6.39 -7.18
C LEU A 45 18.88 6.92 -8.52
N ASP A 46 18.80 8.22 -8.82
CA ASP A 46 19.52 8.79 -9.97
C ASP A 46 21.03 8.85 -9.72
N LYS A 47 21.45 8.97 -8.45
CA LYS A 47 22.86 9.24 -8.08
C LYS A 47 23.57 8.03 -7.48
N TYR A 48 22.87 7.22 -6.71
CA TYR A 48 23.45 6.13 -5.93
C TYR A 48 22.83 4.78 -6.31
N SER A 49 23.55 3.69 -6.10
CA SER A 49 22.99 2.34 -6.18
C SER A 49 22.01 2.09 -5.03
N ILE A 50 21.21 1.04 -5.17
CA ILE A 50 20.28 0.63 -4.11
C ILE A 50 21.07 0.21 -2.86
N GLU A 51 22.15 -0.54 -3.04
CA GLU A 51 23.03 -1.03 -1.98
C GLU A 51 23.69 0.12 -1.20
N GLU A 52 24.14 1.17 -1.89
CA GLU A 52 24.70 2.36 -1.27
C GLU A 52 23.66 3.06 -0.38
N ILE A 53 22.42 3.21 -0.86
CA ILE A 53 21.33 3.83 -0.09
C ILE A 53 20.95 2.97 1.12
N TRP A 54 20.83 1.65 0.93
CA TRP A 54 20.25 0.71 1.89
C TRP A 54 21.09 0.48 3.15
N ASN A 55 22.37 0.85 3.11
CA ASN A 55 23.28 0.74 4.26
C ASN A 55 24.05 2.04 4.55
N THR A 56 23.51 3.19 4.14
CA THR A 56 24.04 4.49 4.60
C THR A 56 24.04 4.59 6.14
N LYS A 57 24.92 5.42 6.69
CA LYS A 57 24.91 5.73 8.13
C LYS A 57 23.53 6.19 8.62
N LYS A 58 22.80 6.96 7.79
CA LYS A 58 21.46 7.47 8.12
C LYS A 58 20.44 6.36 8.37
N ILE A 59 20.36 5.34 7.52
CA ILE A 59 19.40 4.25 7.74
C ILE A 59 19.81 3.32 8.90
N GLN A 60 21.12 3.19 9.16
CA GLN A 60 21.61 2.50 10.36
C GLN A 60 21.15 3.24 11.64
N GLU A 61 21.31 4.57 11.69
CA GLU A 61 20.81 5.41 12.79
C GLU A 61 19.27 5.30 12.93
N ILE A 62 18.52 5.28 11.83
CA ILE A 62 17.06 5.04 11.85
C ILE A 62 16.71 3.68 12.47
N ARG A 63 17.44 2.60 12.12
CA ARG A 63 17.20 1.26 12.70
C ARG A 63 17.45 1.26 14.20
N GLU A 64 18.53 1.90 14.66
CA GLU A 64 18.81 2.06 16.09
C GLU A 64 17.71 2.83 16.83
N ASP A 65 17.23 3.92 16.24
CA ASP A 65 16.16 4.72 16.83
C ASP A 65 14.85 3.93 16.87
N PHE A 66 14.53 3.15 15.83
CA PHE A 66 13.38 2.24 15.83
C PHE A 66 13.49 1.19 16.93
N LEU A 67 14.66 0.59 17.15
CA LEU A 67 14.89 -0.38 18.22
C LEU A 67 14.68 0.21 19.62
N LYS A 68 14.96 1.49 19.80
CA LYS A 68 14.72 2.24 21.05
C LYS A 68 13.29 2.77 21.18
N GLY A 69 12.46 2.64 20.14
CA GLY A 69 11.13 3.22 20.08
C GLY A 69 11.11 4.74 19.84
N GLU A 70 12.22 5.34 19.39
CA GLU A 70 12.38 6.77 19.13
C GLU A 70 11.84 7.17 17.74
N TYR A 71 10.58 6.85 17.44
CA TYR A 71 10.00 7.01 16.10
C TYR A 71 9.96 8.46 15.59
N GLU A 72 9.76 9.45 16.46
CA GLU A 72 9.77 10.87 16.08
C GLU A 72 11.15 11.30 15.59
N LYS A 73 12.20 10.91 16.34
CA LYS A 73 13.59 11.17 16.00
C LYS A 73 14.00 10.45 14.71
N ALA A 74 13.50 9.23 14.52
CA ALA A 74 13.67 8.47 13.29
C ALA A 74 12.87 9.04 12.10
N GLY A 75 12.10 10.12 12.29
CA GLY A 75 11.40 10.87 11.25
C GLY A 75 10.09 10.24 10.77
N CYS A 76 9.44 9.43 11.61
CA CYS A 76 8.09 8.93 11.35
C CYS A 76 7.03 10.04 11.50
N GLU A 77 5.93 9.89 10.79
CA GLU A 77 4.76 10.78 10.81
C GLU A 77 3.65 10.34 11.77
N ARG A 78 2.95 11.33 12.36
CA ARG A 78 2.00 11.12 13.49
C ARG A 78 0.81 10.28 13.08
N GLU A 79 0.46 10.36 11.82
CA GLU A 79 -0.67 9.66 11.25
C GLU A 79 -0.29 8.30 10.64
N CYS A 80 0.94 7.81 10.89
CA CYS A 80 1.41 6.54 10.37
C CYS A 80 0.41 5.42 10.68
N PRO A 81 -0.21 4.79 9.63
CA PRO A 81 -1.20 3.74 9.82
C PRO A 81 -0.65 2.53 10.59
N TYR A 82 0.65 2.30 10.47
CA TYR A 82 1.35 1.22 11.17
C TYR A 82 1.51 1.49 12.66
N LEU A 83 1.97 2.69 13.04
CA LEU A 83 2.19 3.08 14.44
C LEU A 83 0.90 3.51 15.13
N ARG A 84 -0.20 3.67 14.38
CA ARG A 84 -1.55 4.00 14.86
C ARG A 84 -1.58 5.24 15.76
N GLY A 85 -0.66 6.18 15.54
CA GLY A 85 -0.57 7.46 16.25
C GLY A 85 0.04 7.42 17.65
N GLU A 86 0.52 6.26 18.13
CA GLU A 86 1.06 6.16 19.51
C GLU A 86 2.57 6.44 19.62
N TYR A 87 3.32 6.36 18.51
CA TYR A 87 4.78 6.56 18.48
C TYR A 87 5.54 5.67 19.45
N LYS A 88 5.00 4.47 19.68
CA LYS A 88 5.59 3.43 20.50
C LYS A 88 5.49 2.11 19.76
N HIS A 89 6.21 1.11 20.23
CA HIS A 89 6.04 -0.25 19.73
C HIS A 89 4.58 -0.69 19.89
N ALA A 90 4.06 -1.35 18.87
CA ALA A 90 2.70 -1.86 18.91
C ALA A 90 2.57 -2.84 20.09
N THR A 91 1.62 -2.58 20.99
CA THR A 91 1.37 -3.45 22.15
C THR A 91 0.50 -4.66 21.81
N LYS A 92 0.00 -4.71 20.57
CA LYS A 92 -0.81 -5.78 20.00
C LYS A 92 -0.30 -6.10 18.61
N ASN A 93 -0.57 -7.32 18.14
CA ASN A 93 -0.33 -7.67 16.75
C ASN A 93 -1.12 -6.74 15.83
N ILE A 94 -0.50 -6.36 14.72
CA ILE A 94 -1.21 -5.74 13.61
C ILE A 94 -1.83 -6.88 12.80
N PRO A 95 -3.16 -6.90 12.59
CA PRO A 95 -3.77 -7.95 11.79
C PRO A 95 -3.22 -7.89 10.37
N VAL A 96 -2.82 -9.04 9.82
CA VAL A 96 -2.18 -9.15 8.50
C VAL A 96 -3.07 -8.57 7.42
N GLU A 97 -4.38 -8.77 7.56
CA GLU A 97 -5.42 -8.26 6.70
C GLU A 97 -5.48 -6.73 6.64
N GLU A 98 -5.03 -6.00 7.67
CA GLU A 98 -5.01 -4.53 7.68
C GLU A 98 -3.80 -3.92 6.96
N LEU A 99 -2.87 -4.75 6.48
CA LEU A 99 -1.71 -4.27 5.75
C LEU A 99 -2.09 -3.97 4.30
N ILE A 100 -1.79 -2.74 3.88
CA ILE A 100 -1.98 -2.31 2.48
C ILE A 100 -0.99 -3.04 1.56
N PHE A 101 0.19 -3.41 2.07
CA PHE A 101 1.07 -4.34 1.37
C PHE A 101 0.62 -5.78 1.64
N PRO A 102 0.42 -6.59 0.58
CA PRO A 102 0.22 -8.02 0.74
C PRO A 102 1.38 -8.62 1.51
N ASP A 103 1.05 -9.42 2.51
CA ASP A 103 2.04 -10.14 3.28
C ASP A 103 2.76 -11.20 2.44
N ILE A 104 4.02 -11.47 2.81
CA ILE A 104 4.86 -12.43 2.12
C ILE A 104 4.67 -13.80 2.78
N ASN A 105 4.02 -14.71 2.06
CA ASN A 105 3.85 -16.09 2.49
C ASN A 105 5.11 -16.90 2.16
N LEU A 106 5.92 -17.19 3.18
CA LEU A 106 7.22 -17.83 3.04
C LEU A 106 7.14 -19.25 2.47
N GLU A 107 6.06 -19.99 2.73
CA GLU A 107 5.86 -21.36 2.19
C GLU A 107 5.57 -21.38 0.69
N LYS A 108 5.07 -20.26 0.14
CA LYS A 108 4.76 -20.14 -1.30
C LYS A 108 5.95 -19.63 -2.12
N LEU A 109 7.05 -19.26 -1.46
CA LEU A 109 8.26 -18.82 -2.14
C LEU A 109 9.03 -20.02 -2.68
N LYS A 110 9.51 -19.93 -3.91
CA LYS A 110 10.51 -20.84 -4.44
C LYS A 110 11.81 -20.66 -3.65
N THR A 111 12.26 -21.75 -3.03
CA THR A 111 13.38 -21.73 -2.07
C THR A 111 14.75 -21.59 -2.74
N ASP A 112 14.86 -21.96 -4.01
CA ASP A 112 16.04 -21.87 -4.87
C ASP A 112 16.20 -20.50 -5.55
N SER A 113 15.78 -19.42 -4.87
CA SER A 113 15.79 -18.06 -5.44
C SER A 113 16.58 -17.05 -4.60
N GLU A 114 17.10 -16.01 -5.25
CA GLU A 114 17.76 -14.88 -4.57
C GLU A 114 16.77 -14.18 -3.62
N SER A 115 15.50 -14.03 -4.01
CA SER A 115 14.47 -13.41 -3.17
C SER A 115 14.18 -14.20 -1.90
N TYR A 116 14.14 -15.53 -1.95
CA TYR A 116 13.97 -16.37 -0.77
C TYR A 116 15.16 -16.24 0.19
N THR A 117 16.38 -16.30 -0.35
CA THR A 117 17.61 -16.10 0.45
C THR A 117 17.64 -14.71 1.09
N ASN A 118 17.23 -13.69 0.33
CA ASN A 118 17.20 -12.30 0.79
C ASN A 118 16.19 -12.08 1.92
N VAL A 119 14.97 -12.61 1.81
CA VAL A 119 13.96 -12.45 2.88
C VAL A 119 14.33 -13.21 4.16
N LEU A 120 14.93 -14.40 4.05
CA LEU A 120 15.42 -15.11 5.24
C LEU A 120 16.52 -14.33 5.96
N ARG A 121 17.48 -13.77 5.21
CA ARG A 121 18.52 -12.92 5.77
C ARG A 121 17.95 -11.66 6.42
N ALA A 122 16.94 -11.04 5.80
CA ALA A 122 16.25 -9.88 6.39
C ALA A 122 15.53 -10.24 7.70
N ILE A 123 14.94 -11.45 7.79
CA ILE A 123 14.34 -11.97 9.03
C ILE A 123 15.42 -12.18 10.10
N ASP A 124 16.56 -12.76 9.75
CA ASP A 124 17.66 -12.99 10.68
C ASP A 124 18.25 -11.66 11.17
N ASP A 125 18.57 -10.73 10.26
CA ASP A 125 19.10 -9.39 10.57
C ASP A 125 18.13 -8.61 11.48
N TYR A 126 16.82 -8.73 11.25
CA TYR A 126 15.80 -8.13 12.09
C TYR A 126 15.70 -8.79 13.48
N ASN A 127 15.70 -10.12 13.56
CA ASN A 127 15.60 -10.86 14.83
C ASN A 127 16.83 -10.68 15.72
N LEU A 128 17.98 -10.40 15.12
CA LEU A 128 19.23 -10.07 15.80
C LEU A 128 19.37 -8.58 16.14
N ASP A 129 18.35 -7.76 15.84
CA ASP A 129 18.31 -6.32 16.10
C ASP A 129 19.51 -5.57 15.49
N LEU A 130 19.93 -5.98 14.29
CA LEU A 130 21.08 -5.38 13.61
C LEU A 130 20.70 -4.06 12.94
N ALA A 131 21.47 -3.01 13.20
CA ALA A 131 21.37 -1.74 12.49
C ALA A 131 22.14 -1.76 11.14
N GLN A 132 23.30 -2.41 11.13
CA GLN A 132 24.06 -2.68 9.90
C GLN A 132 23.71 -4.09 9.41
N ILE A 133 23.10 -4.17 8.23
CA ILE A 133 22.46 -5.40 7.75
C ILE A 133 23.08 -5.86 6.43
N SER A 134 22.93 -7.13 6.13
CA SER A 134 23.54 -7.79 4.97
C SER A 134 22.51 -8.18 3.90
N ASN A 135 21.21 -8.11 4.22
CA ASN A 135 20.15 -8.22 3.23
C ASN A 135 20.01 -6.97 2.36
N LYS A 136 19.41 -7.17 1.19
CA LYS A 136 18.87 -6.11 0.32
C LYS A 136 17.41 -5.85 0.70
N PRO A 137 16.80 -4.73 0.26
CA PRO A 137 15.37 -4.53 0.42
C PRO A 137 14.57 -5.73 -0.09
N VAL A 138 13.47 -6.06 0.59
CA VAL A 138 12.59 -7.19 0.23
C VAL A 138 11.36 -6.68 -0.52
N VAL A 139 10.92 -5.46 -0.22
CA VAL A 139 9.75 -4.81 -0.78
C VAL A 139 10.09 -3.41 -1.28
N PHE A 140 9.66 -3.09 -2.50
CA PHE A 140 9.70 -1.74 -3.04
C PHE A 140 8.30 -1.13 -3.13
N ASP A 141 8.22 0.16 -2.84
CA ASP A 141 7.04 0.98 -3.01
C ASP A 141 7.36 2.24 -3.82
N CYS A 142 6.89 2.31 -5.05
CA CYS A 142 7.35 3.26 -6.04
C CYS A 142 6.25 4.24 -6.41
N GLN A 143 6.46 5.53 -6.12
CA GLN A 143 5.66 6.62 -6.65
C GLN A 143 6.13 6.95 -8.08
N ASN A 144 5.69 6.17 -9.07
CA ASN A 144 6.25 6.22 -10.43
C ASN A 144 6.10 7.59 -11.11
N ILE A 145 4.98 8.26 -10.88
CA ILE A 145 4.57 9.50 -11.57
C ILE A 145 3.74 10.39 -10.64
N LEU A 146 3.79 11.71 -10.83
CA LEU A 146 2.92 12.66 -10.11
C LEU A 146 1.70 13.13 -10.91
N THR A 147 1.78 13.11 -12.25
CA THR A 147 0.66 13.47 -13.13
C THR A 147 -0.56 12.62 -12.82
N CYS A 148 -1.71 13.25 -12.63
CA CYS A 148 -2.98 12.55 -12.38
C CYS A 148 -4.11 13.18 -13.20
N ASN A 149 -5.05 12.35 -13.65
CA ASN A 149 -6.26 12.80 -14.35
C ASN A 149 -7.43 13.10 -13.40
N ALA A 150 -7.18 13.10 -12.09
CA ALA A 150 -8.15 13.39 -11.04
C ALA A 150 -7.78 14.68 -10.29
N ASP A 151 -8.71 15.19 -9.49
CA ASP A 151 -8.50 16.33 -8.60
C ASP A 151 -9.22 16.08 -7.26
N CYS A 152 -8.89 14.95 -6.64
CA CYS A 152 -9.64 14.47 -5.48
C CYS A 152 -9.51 15.40 -4.27
N ILE A 153 -10.61 15.60 -3.53
CA ILE A 153 -10.67 16.59 -2.43
C ILE A 153 -9.70 16.30 -1.27
N MET A 154 -9.30 15.05 -1.10
CA MET A 154 -8.39 14.56 -0.06
C MET A 154 -6.95 14.39 -0.56
N CYS A 155 -6.61 14.85 -1.76
CA CYS A 155 -5.28 14.64 -2.33
C CYS A 155 -4.43 15.92 -2.26
N GLY A 156 -3.27 15.82 -1.60
CA GLY A 156 -2.26 16.89 -1.56
C GLY A 156 -1.18 16.77 -2.64
N GLN A 157 -1.28 15.82 -3.57
CA GLN A 157 -0.26 15.60 -4.60
C GLN A 157 -0.32 16.68 -5.69
N PRO A 158 0.83 17.17 -6.22
CA PRO A 158 0.83 18.11 -7.33
C PRO A 158 0.44 17.41 -8.65
N HIS A 159 -0.86 17.27 -8.91
CA HIS A 159 -1.43 16.52 -10.05
C HIS A 159 -1.00 16.99 -11.44
N SER A 160 -0.54 18.23 -11.58
CA SER A 160 -0.04 18.80 -12.84
C SER A 160 1.47 18.59 -13.05
N SER A 161 2.17 18.06 -12.06
CA SER A 161 3.62 17.81 -12.16
C SER A 161 3.90 16.66 -13.12
N LYS A 162 4.73 16.93 -14.12
CA LYS A 162 5.20 15.92 -15.09
C LYS A 162 6.32 15.03 -14.55
N LEU A 163 6.66 15.18 -13.26
CA LEU A 163 7.72 14.40 -12.65
C LEU A 163 7.33 12.91 -12.66
N LYS A 164 8.26 12.10 -13.15
CA LYS A 164 8.19 10.64 -13.17
C LYS A 164 9.60 10.07 -13.03
N HIS A 165 9.69 8.78 -12.71
CA HIS A 165 10.97 8.08 -12.68
C HIS A 165 11.74 8.23 -14.00
N SER A 166 13.03 8.51 -13.88
CA SER A 166 13.98 8.49 -14.98
C SER A 166 14.24 7.06 -15.46
N GLU A 167 14.79 6.90 -16.65
CA GLU A 167 15.21 5.59 -17.17
C GLU A 167 16.28 4.92 -16.28
N ILE A 168 17.13 5.72 -15.62
CA ILE A 168 18.12 5.22 -14.66
C ILE A 168 17.42 4.58 -13.45
N ILE A 169 16.40 5.25 -12.92
CA ILE A 169 15.62 4.76 -11.79
C ILE A 169 14.86 3.49 -12.19
N LYS A 170 14.20 3.48 -13.36
CA LYS A 170 13.46 2.32 -13.87
C LYS A 170 14.36 1.10 -14.03
N GLU A 171 15.55 1.25 -14.61
CA GLU A 171 16.49 0.14 -14.78
C GLU A 171 16.99 -0.40 -13.43
N LYS A 172 17.26 0.47 -12.44
CA LYS A 172 17.61 0.03 -11.07
C LYS A 172 16.49 -0.75 -10.41
N ILE A 173 15.24 -0.30 -10.54
CA ILE A 173 14.06 -1.03 -10.03
C ILE A 173 13.91 -2.38 -10.74
N ALA A 174 14.12 -2.43 -12.06
CA ALA A 174 14.05 -3.67 -12.82
C ALA A 174 15.10 -4.69 -12.38
N GLN A 175 16.33 -4.25 -12.14
CA GLN A 175 17.39 -5.10 -11.60
C GLN A 175 17.09 -5.58 -10.17
N ALA A 176 16.42 -4.76 -9.37
CA ALA A 176 15.97 -5.12 -8.02
C ALA A 176 14.93 -6.25 -8.02
N GLY A 177 14.14 -6.36 -9.09
CA GLY A 177 13.17 -7.44 -9.30
C GLY A 177 13.73 -8.85 -9.15
N ARG A 178 15.06 -9.05 -9.23
CA ARG A 178 15.72 -10.35 -9.02
C ARG A 178 15.70 -10.82 -7.55
N TYR A 179 15.72 -9.90 -6.59
CA TYR A 179 15.76 -10.22 -5.16
C TYR A 179 14.53 -9.73 -4.36
N LEU A 180 13.66 -8.93 -4.97
CA LEU A 180 12.42 -8.48 -4.34
C LEU A 180 11.38 -9.61 -4.27
N CYS A 181 10.60 -9.63 -3.20
CA CYS A 181 9.38 -10.43 -3.10
C CYS A 181 8.16 -9.63 -3.58
N SER A 182 8.14 -8.31 -3.39
CA SER A 182 7.03 -7.46 -3.80
C SER A 182 7.50 -6.10 -4.31
N LEU A 183 6.79 -5.59 -5.31
CA LEU A 183 7.00 -4.27 -5.90
C LEU A 183 5.64 -3.62 -6.14
N ARG A 184 5.41 -2.45 -5.54
CA ARG A 184 4.17 -1.70 -5.70
C ARG A 184 4.40 -0.42 -6.49
N TRP A 185 3.46 -0.13 -7.38
CA TRP A 185 3.41 1.08 -8.20
C TRP A 185 2.26 1.97 -7.76
N GLN A 186 2.53 3.24 -7.52
CA GLN A 186 1.55 4.24 -7.12
C GLN A 186 1.97 5.64 -7.59
N GLY A 187 1.26 6.67 -7.13
CA GLY A 187 1.55 8.08 -7.40
C GLY A 187 0.31 8.81 -7.86
N GLY A 188 0.39 9.48 -9.01
CA GLY A 188 -0.78 10.05 -9.69
C GLY A 188 -1.63 8.97 -10.32
N GLU A 189 -1.81 9.02 -11.63
CA GLU A 189 -2.39 7.91 -12.37
C GLU A 189 -1.31 7.25 -13.22
N VAL A 190 -0.86 6.07 -12.80
CA VAL A 190 0.25 5.36 -13.43
C VAL A 190 0.01 5.05 -14.91
N PHE A 191 -1.24 4.83 -15.31
CA PHE A 191 -1.59 4.56 -16.71
C PHE A 191 -1.60 5.81 -17.61
N LEU A 192 -1.27 7.00 -17.07
CA LEU A 192 -0.92 8.17 -17.89
C LEU A 192 0.52 8.11 -18.42
N ASP A 193 1.40 7.31 -17.81
CA ASP A 193 2.73 7.07 -18.33
C ASP A 193 2.65 6.03 -19.46
N PRO A 194 2.91 6.39 -20.73
CA PRO A 194 2.75 5.49 -21.87
C PRO A 194 3.65 4.24 -21.78
N ASP A 195 4.78 4.35 -21.07
CA ASP A 195 5.77 3.28 -20.95
C ASP A 195 5.43 2.30 -19.80
N PHE A 196 4.45 2.63 -18.95
CA PHE A 196 4.23 1.89 -17.70
C PHE A 196 3.93 0.41 -17.90
N ILE A 197 3.10 0.06 -18.91
CA ILE A 197 2.76 -1.34 -19.19
C ILE A 197 4.00 -2.10 -19.69
N SER A 198 4.81 -1.50 -20.56
CA SER A 198 6.07 -2.13 -20.99
C SER A 198 7.05 -2.30 -19.83
N ASP A 199 7.13 -1.32 -18.93
CA ASP A 199 8.03 -1.35 -17.78
C ASP A 199 7.68 -2.51 -16.84
N ILE A 200 6.41 -2.68 -16.45
CA ILE A 200 6.02 -3.77 -15.55
C ILE A 200 6.17 -5.16 -16.21
N ILE A 201 6.03 -5.27 -17.53
CA ILE A 201 6.26 -6.52 -18.27
C ILE A 201 7.76 -6.84 -18.31
N ASP A 202 8.61 -5.85 -18.61
CA ASP A 202 10.07 -6.02 -18.60
C ASP A 202 10.58 -6.45 -17.22
N ILE A 203 10.06 -5.81 -16.16
CA ILE A 203 10.39 -6.15 -14.77
C ILE A 203 9.94 -7.57 -14.42
N SER A 204 8.80 -8.03 -14.94
CA SER A 204 8.36 -9.42 -14.75
C SER A 204 9.28 -10.42 -15.42
N LYS A 205 9.81 -10.08 -16.61
CA LYS A 205 10.74 -10.93 -17.37
C LYS A 205 12.13 -10.98 -16.75
N LYS A 206 12.65 -9.84 -16.28
CA LYS A 206 13.95 -9.72 -15.61
C LYS A 206 13.91 -10.18 -14.15
N GLY A 207 12.74 -10.16 -13.53
CA GLY A 207 12.52 -10.48 -12.14
C GLY A 207 12.55 -11.97 -11.83
N ASN A 208 12.27 -12.30 -10.57
CA ASN A 208 12.26 -13.69 -10.10
C ASN A 208 10.83 -14.23 -9.96
N ALA A 209 10.68 -15.56 -9.91
CA ALA A 209 9.38 -16.22 -9.84
C ALA A 209 8.56 -15.94 -8.56
N ASN A 210 9.16 -15.35 -7.53
CA ASN A 210 8.45 -14.94 -6.31
C ASN A 210 7.97 -13.50 -6.36
N LEU A 211 8.48 -12.67 -7.27
CA LEU A 211 8.11 -11.27 -7.38
C LEU A 211 6.61 -11.14 -7.64
N THR A 212 5.91 -10.42 -6.76
CA THR A 212 4.53 -10.00 -6.97
C THR A 212 4.50 -8.50 -7.19
N GLN A 213 3.99 -8.09 -8.35
CA GLN A 213 3.77 -6.68 -8.66
C GLN A 213 2.35 -6.26 -8.29
N ILE A 214 2.21 -5.06 -7.76
CA ILE A 214 0.93 -4.49 -7.32
C ILE A 214 0.81 -3.08 -7.88
N VAL A 215 -0.36 -2.70 -8.39
CA VAL A 215 -0.61 -1.34 -8.84
C VAL A 215 -1.73 -0.69 -8.04
N ILE A 216 -1.49 0.51 -7.52
CA ILE A 216 -2.52 1.41 -7.02
C ILE A 216 -2.92 2.33 -8.17
N THR A 217 -4.20 2.31 -8.54
CA THR A 217 -4.75 3.11 -9.64
C THR A 217 -6.11 3.68 -9.27
N ASN A 218 -6.52 4.78 -9.91
CA ASN A 218 -7.90 5.22 -9.85
C ASN A 218 -8.83 4.44 -10.80
N GLY A 219 -8.26 3.57 -11.65
CA GLY A 219 -8.99 2.64 -12.51
C GLY A 219 -9.67 3.27 -13.73
N SER A 220 -9.62 4.59 -13.92
CA SER A 220 -10.38 5.27 -14.98
C SER A 220 -9.82 5.10 -16.40
N LEU A 221 -8.58 4.61 -16.53
CA LEU A 221 -7.87 4.42 -17.80
C LEU A 221 -7.69 2.94 -18.19
N LEU A 222 -8.19 2.04 -17.35
CA LEU A 222 -8.20 0.61 -17.62
C LEU A 222 -9.42 0.21 -18.44
N ASN A 223 -9.23 -0.80 -19.28
CA ASN A 223 -10.25 -1.49 -20.03
C ASN A 223 -9.89 -2.98 -20.06
N ASP A 224 -10.78 -3.81 -20.61
CA ASP A 224 -10.61 -5.27 -20.66
C ASP A 224 -9.29 -5.67 -21.34
N GLU A 225 -8.97 -5.06 -22.49
CA GLU A 225 -7.75 -5.34 -23.25
C GLU A 225 -6.46 -5.04 -22.46
N LYS A 226 -6.37 -3.88 -21.79
CA LYS A 226 -5.20 -3.54 -20.96
C LYS A 226 -5.08 -4.48 -19.77
N ILE A 227 -6.20 -4.78 -19.12
CA ILE A 227 -6.23 -5.69 -17.96
C ILE A 227 -5.73 -7.08 -18.39
N ASP A 228 -6.24 -7.61 -19.50
CA ASP A 228 -5.82 -8.90 -20.06
C ASP A 228 -4.34 -8.90 -20.42
N SER A 229 -3.88 -7.86 -21.10
CA SER A 229 -2.45 -7.72 -21.44
C SER A 229 -1.58 -7.79 -20.18
N ILE A 230 -1.95 -7.10 -19.10
CA ILE A 230 -1.20 -7.09 -17.85
C ILE A 230 -1.24 -8.46 -17.17
N ILE A 231 -2.43 -9.04 -17.00
CA ILE A 231 -2.61 -10.33 -16.31
C ILE A 231 -1.81 -11.45 -16.99
N HIS A 232 -1.77 -11.47 -18.32
CA HIS A 232 -1.09 -12.52 -19.06
C HIS A 232 0.42 -12.32 -19.21
N GLN A 233 0.92 -11.08 -19.13
CA GLN A 233 2.32 -10.77 -19.42
C GLN A 233 3.14 -10.32 -18.20
N ALA A 234 2.50 -9.80 -17.15
CA ALA A 234 3.17 -9.26 -15.97
C ALA A 234 3.31 -10.29 -14.82
N GLY A 235 3.19 -11.59 -15.11
CA GLY A 235 3.37 -12.68 -14.15
C GLY A 235 2.41 -12.59 -12.97
N LYS A 236 2.94 -12.55 -11.74
CA LYS A 236 2.12 -12.35 -10.52
C LYS A 236 1.80 -10.87 -10.37
N PHE A 237 0.58 -10.49 -10.71
CA PHE A 237 0.13 -9.09 -10.70
C PHE A 237 -1.18 -8.90 -9.92
N GLN A 238 -1.31 -7.79 -9.20
CA GLN A 238 -2.48 -7.43 -8.41
C GLN A 238 -2.86 -5.96 -8.59
N PHE A 239 -4.15 -5.66 -8.45
CA PHE A 239 -4.71 -4.32 -8.58
C PHE A 239 -5.29 -3.86 -7.25
N ILE A 240 -4.95 -2.63 -6.87
CA ILE A 240 -5.60 -1.89 -5.80
C ILE A 240 -6.31 -0.72 -6.47
N VAL A 241 -7.62 -0.81 -6.60
CA VAL A 241 -8.43 0.23 -7.26
C VAL A 241 -9.00 1.15 -6.21
N SER A 242 -8.65 2.44 -6.30
CA SER A 242 -9.08 3.44 -5.33
C SER A 242 -10.41 4.06 -5.76
N MET A 243 -11.44 3.91 -4.93
CA MET A 243 -12.76 4.53 -5.12
C MET A 243 -13.37 4.85 -3.75
N ASP A 244 -13.72 6.11 -3.51
CA ASP A 244 -14.03 6.61 -2.17
C ASP A 244 -15.52 6.96 -2.02
N GLY A 245 -16.38 6.02 -2.43
CA GLY A 245 -17.84 6.12 -2.43
C GLY A 245 -18.47 4.92 -3.14
N ALA A 246 -19.75 4.67 -2.88
CA ALA A 246 -20.54 3.61 -3.50
C ALA A 246 -21.60 4.14 -4.49
N SER A 247 -21.89 5.45 -4.48
CA SER A 247 -22.79 6.09 -5.43
C SER A 247 -22.06 6.99 -6.43
N LYS A 248 -22.73 7.23 -7.56
CA LYS A 248 -22.27 8.20 -8.57
C LYS A 248 -22.06 9.58 -7.98
N GLU A 249 -23.02 10.05 -7.18
CA GLU A 249 -23.00 11.40 -6.62
C GLU A 249 -21.78 11.62 -5.72
N VAL A 250 -21.52 10.69 -4.80
CA VAL A 250 -20.40 10.78 -3.86
C VAL A 250 -19.07 10.62 -4.58
N VAL A 251 -18.94 9.63 -5.47
CA VAL A 251 -17.67 9.39 -6.19
C VAL A 251 -17.31 10.54 -7.12
N ASP A 252 -18.24 11.04 -7.94
CA ASP A 252 -17.96 12.14 -8.87
C ASP A 252 -17.64 13.46 -8.12
N LYS A 253 -18.20 13.65 -6.91
CA LYS A 253 -17.89 14.79 -6.03
C LYS A 253 -16.50 14.68 -5.42
N ILE A 254 -16.17 13.54 -4.79
CA ILE A 254 -14.93 13.35 -4.04
C ILE A 254 -13.74 13.20 -4.99
N ARG A 255 -13.90 12.40 -6.06
CA ARG A 255 -12.89 12.14 -7.07
C ARG A 255 -13.13 13.01 -8.30
N HIS A 256 -13.06 14.32 -8.11
CA HIS A 256 -13.31 15.29 -9.17
C HIS A 256 -12.55 14.96 -10.46
N LYS A 257 -13.19 15.19 -11.62
CA LYS A 257 -12.78 14.80 -12.99
C LYS A 257 -12.82 13.31 -13.32
N LEU A 258 -12.97 12.42 -12.34
CA LEU A 258 -13.26 11.02 -12.60
C LEU A 258 -14.77 10.78 -12.74
N LYS A 259 -15.12 9.57 -13.18
CA LYS A 259 -16.51 9.13 -13.36
C LYS A 259 -16.71 7.79 -12.68
N TYR A 260 -17.67 7.73 -11.77
CA TYR A 260 -18.09 6.51 -11.08
C TYR A 260 -18.22 5.32 -12.03
N GLU A 261 -18.88 5.50 -13.18
CA GLU A 261 -19.15 4.44 -14.13
C GLU A 261 -17.86 3.81 -14.67
N LYS A 262 -16.82 4.63 -14.90
CA LYS A 262 -15.53 4.12 -15.39
C LYS A 262 -14.81 3.30 -14.33
N ILE A 263 -14.78 3.78 -13.08
CA ILE A 263 -14.08 3.10 -11.99
C ILE A 263 -14.82 1.80 -11.63
N MET A 264 -16.15 1.87 -11.51
CA MET A 264 -16.99 0.71 -11.24
C MET A 264 -16.90 -0.34 -12.36
N ASN A 265 -16.86 0.08 -13.63
CA ASN A 265 -16.65 -0.84 -14.75
C ASN A 265 -15.29 -1.56 -14.64
N THR A 266 -14.23 -0.86 -14.25
CA THR A 266 -12.92 -1.48 -13.99
C THR A 266 -12.99 -2.51 -12.85
N LEU A 267 -13.68 -2.20 -11.75
CA LEU A 267 -13.91 -3.16 -10.66
C LEU A 267 -14.66 -4.40 -11.15
N ILE A 268 -15.70 -4.22 -11.97
CA ILE A 268 -16.49 -5.33 -12.55
C ILE A 268 -15.63 -6.21 -13.45
N ILE A 269 -14.84 -5.61 -14.36
CA ILE A 269 -13.95 -6.36 -15.24
C ILE A 269 -12.95 -7.18 -14.41
N LEU A 270 -12.27 -6.55 -13.45
CA LEU A 270 -11.31 -7.24 -12.59
C LEU A 270 -11.97 -8.35 -11.75
N ALA A 271 -13.19 -8.13 -11.25
CA ALA A 271 -13.96 -9.16 -10.54
C ALA A 271 -14.27 -10.38 -11.43
N ASN A 272 -14.59 -10.15 -12.71
CA ASN A 272 -14.82 -11.24 -13.66
C ASN A 272 -13.53 -12.00 -13.98
N LYS A 273 -12.42 -11.29 -14.26
CA LYS A 273 -11.10 -11.92 -14.48
C LYS A 273 -10.64 -12.71 -13.26
N GLN A 274 -10.89 -12.20 -12.05
CA GLN A 274 -10.60 -12.91 -10.80
C GLN A 274 -11.34 -14.26 -10.72
N LYS A 275 -12.62 -14.29 -11.11
CA LYS A 275 -13.44 -15.52 -11.16
C LYS A 275 -12.94 -16.48 -12.24
N GLU A 276 -12.65 -15.98 -13.44
CA GLU A 276 -12.12 -16.78 -14.56
C GLU A 276 -10.78 -17.47 -14.20
N LEU A 277 -9.91 -16.76 -13.48
CA LEU A 277 -8.62 -17.28 -13.02
C LEU A 277 -8.73 -18.16 -11.77
N ASN A 278 -9.92 -18.26 -11.14
CA ASN A 278 -10.15 -18.94 -9.87
C ASN A 278 -9.18 -18.50 -8.75
N ILE A 279 -8.96 -17.19 -8.64
CA ILE A 279 -8.18 -16.57 -7.56
C ILE A 279 -9.07 -15.61 -6.76
N SER A 280 -8.59 -15.09 -5.62
CA SER A 280 -9.38 -14.23 -4.71
C SER A 280 -8.68 -12.94 -4.29
N ASN A 281 -7.55 -12.65 -4.91
CA ASN A 281 -6.64 -11.57 -4.56
C ASN A 281 -6.10 -10.81 -5.78
N LEU A 282 -6.80 -10.89 -6.91
CA LEU A 282 -6.44 -10.11 -8.11
C LEU A 282 -6.72 -8.63 -7.88
N VAL A 283 -7.85 -8.32 -7.22
CA VAL A 283 -8.30 -6.94 -7.00
C VAL A 283 -8.67 -6.70 -5.55
N LEU A 284 -8.26 -5.53 -5.06
CA LEU A 284 -8.66 -4.95 -3.78
C LEU A 284 -9.28 -3.58 -4.06
N TRP A 285 -10.51 -3.36 -3.61
CA TRP A 285 -11.08 -2.02 -3.57
C TRP A 285 -10.52 -1.27 -2.36
N ASN A 286 -9.76 -0.19 -2.59
CA ASN A 286 -9.29 0.70 -1.54
C ASN A 286 -10.23 1.91 -1.37
N TYR A 287 -10.74 2.08 -0.15
CA TYR A 287 -11.73 3.10 0.21
C TYR A 287 -11.19 3.98 1.33
N THR A 288 -11.00 5.27 1.06
CA THR A 288 -10.57 6.26 2.04
C THR A 288 -11.79 6.85 2.75
N VAL A 289 -11.97 6.50 4.01
CA VAL A 289 -13.07 6.97 4.85
C VAL A 289 -12.82 8.42 5.28
N MET A 290 -13.79 9.29 4.97
CA MET A 290 -13.84 10.72 5.29
C MET A 290 -15.27 11.15 5.60
N LYS A 291 -15.46 12.39 6.08
CA LYS A 291 -16.77 12.88 6.49
C LYS A 291 -17.81 12.80 5.36
N SER A 292 -17.42 13.17 4.14
CA SER A 292 -18.32 13.20 2.98
C SER A 292 -18.77 11.82 2.49
N ASN A 293 -18.14 10.72 2.91
CA ASN A 293 -18.47 9.38 2.40
C ASN A 293 -18.74 8.32 3.48
N ILE A 294 -18.54 8.63 4.76
CA ILE A 294 -18.69 7.67 5.87
C ILE A 294 -20.05 6.94 5.85
N ALA A 295 -21.12 7.62 5.44
CA ALA A 295 -22.46 7.06 5.33
C ALA A 295 -22.59 5.95 4.26
N GLU A 296 -21.67 5.88 3.28
CA GLU A 296 -21.71 4.90 2.20
C GLU A 296 -20.82 3.67 2.45
N VAL A 297 -20.06 3.62 3.53
CA VAL A 297 -19.15 2.49 3.82
C VAL A 297 -19.90 1.16 3.86
N ALA A 298 -21.05 1.12 4.53
CA ALA A 298 -21.96 -0.04 4.57
C ALA A 298 -22.40 -0.50 3.17
N ILE A 299 -22.71 0.46 2.29
CA ILE A 299 -23.15 0.22 0.91
C ILE A 299 -21.97 -0.30 0.08
N ALA A 300 -20.78 0.29 0.25
CA ALA A 300 -19.56 -0.13 -0.44
C ALA A 300 -19.17 -1.57 -0.09
N ILE A 301 -19.27 -1.97 1.19
CA ILE A 301 -18.99 -3.35 1.61
C ILE A 301 -19.95 -4.33 0.92
N LYS A 302 -21.25 -4.04 0.89
CA LYS A 302 -22.24 -4.88 0.20
C LYS A 302 -22.01 -4.94 -1.31
N ALA A 303 -21.64 -3.82 -1.92
CA ALA A 303 -21.30 -3.77 -3.34
C ALA A 303 -20.07 -4.62 -3.66
N ALA A 304 -19.03 -4.54 -2.83
CA ALA A 304 -17.83 -5.37 -2.96
C ALA A 304 -18.16 -6.87 -2.81
N ASP A 305 -19.03 -7.24 -1.86
CA ASP A 305 -19.47 -8.64 -1.67
C ASP A 305 -20.23 -9.17 -2.88
N ASN A 306 -21.15 -8.38 -3.45
CA ASN A 306 -21.87 -8.72 -4.66
C ASN A 306 -20.94 -8.95 -5.87
N LEU A 307 -19.84 -8.19 -5.96
CA LEU A 307 -18.83 -8.38 -6.99
C LEU A 307 -17.94 -9.60 -6.69
N GLY A 308 -17.79 -9.97 -5.42
CA GLY A 308 -16.87 -11.00 -4.94
C GLY A 308 -15.44 -10.50 -4.84
N ILE A 309 -15.25 -9.23 -4.48
CA ILE A 309 -13.93 -8.59 -4.33
C ILE A 309 -13.74 -8.11 -2.89
N ASN A 310 -12.50 -8.13 -2.40
CA ASN A 310 -12.20 -7.64 -1.07
C ASN A 310 -12.19 -6.10 -1.05
N ILE A 311 -12.42 -5.52 0.13
CA ILE A 311 -12.39 -4.07 0.34
C ILE A 311 -11.53 -3.70 1.55
N ASN A 312 -10.71 -2.65 1.39
CA ASN A 312 -9.90 -2.07 2.45
C ASN A 312 -10.41 -0.68 2.81
N LEU A 313 -10.64 -0.44 4.10
CA LEU A 313 -11.03 0.85 4.64
C LEU A 313 -9.82 1.56 5.24
N ALA A 314 -9.38 2.64 4.61
CA ALA A 314 -8.29 3.47 5.08
C ALA A 314 -8.83 4.78 5.68
N ALA A 315 -8.30 5.23 6.81
CA ALA A 315 -8.61 6.57 7.30
C ALA A 315 -7.91 7.63 6.45
N ILE A 316 -8.62 8.71 6.10
CA ILE A 316 -8.02 9.91 5.50
C ILE A 316 -6.79 10.39 6.31
N GLN A 317 -5.75 10.83 5.59
CA GLN A 317 -4.51 11.37 6.17
C GLN A 317 -4.37 12.83 5.76
N GLY A 318 -3.73 13.64 6.59
CA GLY A 318 -3.46 15.04 6.35
C GLY A 318 -4.47 16.00 7.01
N ASN A 319 -4.13 17.28 6.94
CA ASN A 319 -4.90 18.35 7.53
C ASN A 319 -6.07 18.79 6.62
N PHE A 320 -7.17 18.04 6.66
CA PHE A 320 -8.41 18.35 5.94
C PHE A 320 -9.51 18.72 6.93
N ALA A 321 -9.60 20.00 7.31
CA ALA A 321 -10.45 20.49 8.39
C ALA A 321 -11.95 20.15 8.25
N ASP A 322 -12.44 19.96 7.01
CA ASP A 322 -13.85 19.66 6.73
C ASP A 322 -14.12 18.16 6.50
N GLU A 323 -13.09 17.34 6.34
CA GLU A 323 -13.20 15.93 5.93
C GLU A 323 -12.58 14.94 6.92
N ASN A 324 -11.47 15.31 7.56
CA ASN A 324 -10.72 14.43 8.45
C ASN A 324 -11.30 14.42 9.86
N PHE A 325 -12.40 13.69 10.05
CA PHE A 325 -13.04 13.51 11.35
C PHE A 325 -12.22 12.69 12.37
N PHE A 326 -11.05 12.17 11.98
CA PHE A 326 -10.10 11.53 12.90
C PHE A 326 -9.21 12.55 13.62
N GLU A 327 -8.97 13.71 13.00
CA GLU A 327 -8.15 14.80 13.58
C GLU A 327 -8.98 16.02 13.98
N PHE A 328 -10.19 16.18 13.42
CA PHE A 328 -11.12 17.28 13.72
C PHE A 328 -12.44 16.76 14.29
N ASN A 329 -13.04 17.50 15.22
CA ASN A 329 -14.32 17.14 15.85
C ASN A 329 -15.50 17.40 14.88
N LEU A 330 -15.61 16.54 13.87
CA LEU A 330 -16.62 16.63 12.80
C LEU A 330 -17.71 15.56 12.92
N LEU A 331 -17.53 14.62 13.84
CA LEU A 331 -18.41 13.48 14.07
C LEU A 331 -18.47 13.18 15.57
N SER A 332 -19.66 13.18 16.15
CA SER A 332 -19.84 12.87 17.56
C SER A 332 -19.53 11.39 17.85
N LYS A 333 -19.13 11.11 19.09
CA LYS A 333 -18.90 9.73 19.55
C LYS A 333 -20.11 8.82 19.33
N LYS A 334 -21.32 9.36 19.50
CA LYS A 334 -22.56 8.60 19.28
C LYS A 334 -22.71 8.20 17.81
N GLU A 335 -22.49 9.14 16.89
CA GLU A 335 -22.54 8.86 15.45
C GLU A 335 -21.46 7.85 15.04
N TRP A 336 -20.23 8.04 15.53
CA TRP A 336 -19.14 7.10 15.29
C TRP A 336 -19.48 5.68 15.75
N LEU A 337 -20.01 5.52 16.97
CA LEU A 337 -20.39 4.21 17.50
C LEU A 337 -21.53 3.58 16.69
N ASN A 338 -22.49 4.37 16.19
CA ASN A 338 -23.55 3.86 15.33
C ASN A 338 -22.98 3.27 14.03
N TYR A 339 -22.06 3.98 13.37
CA TYR A 339 -21.39 3.47 12.17
C TYR A 339 -20.59 2.19 12.46
N MET A 340 -19.83 2.16 13.56
CA MET A 340 -19.05 0.98 13.93
C MET A 340 -19.93 -0.26 14.17
N VAL A 341 -21.11 -0.09 14.80
CA VAL A 341 -22.07 -1.18 15.01
C VAL A 341 -22.65 -1.66 13.68
N GLU A 342 -23.06 -0.72 12.81
CA GLU A 342 -23.58 -1.04 11.48
C GLU A 342 -22.54 -1.79 10.63
N TRP A 343 -21.32 -1.26 10.52
CA TRP A 343 -20.26 -1.86 9.72
C TRP A 343 -19.91 -3.25 10.22
N LYS A 344 -19.79 -3.44 11.54
CA LYS A 344 -19.54 -4.76 12.11
C LYS A 344 -20.63 -5.77 11.75
N SER A 345 -21.90 -5.37 11.87
CA SER A 345 -23.03 -6.23 11.49
C SER A 345 -22.99 -6.64 10.01
N ILE A 346 -22.55 -5.74 9.12
CA ILE A 346 -22.45 -6.03 7.70
C ILE A 346 -21.24 -6.93 7.42
N ILE A 347 -20.09 -6.64 8.04
CA ILE A 347 -18.87 -7.44 7.91
C ILE A 347 -19.13 -8.90 8.33
N ASP A 348 -19.87 -9.11 9.41
CA ASP A 348 -20.24 -10.45 9.89
C ASP A 348 -21.18 -11.20 8.91
N SER A 349 -21.80 -10.50 7.96
CA SER A 349 -22.77 -11.06 7.00
C SER A 349 -22.22 -11.34 5.60
N VAL A 350 -21.07 -10.76 5.24
CA VAL A 350 -20.46 -10.87 3.90
C VAL A 350 -19.44 -12.00 3.83
N LYS A 351 -19.12 -12.45 2.62
CA LYS A 351 -18.16 -13.55 2.38
C LYS A 351 -16.77 -13.05 2.02
N ILE A 352 -16.67 -11.80 1.57
CA ILE A 352 -15.40 -11.15 1.23
C ILE A 352 -14.60 -10.80 2.49
N LYS A 353 -13.32 -10.51 2.29
CA LYS A 353 -12.50 -9.90 3.34
C LYS A 353 -12.74 -8.39 3.36
N VAL A 354 -12.98 -7.86 4.56
CA VAL A 354 -13.05 -6.42 4.84
C VAL A 354 -11.92 -6.08 5.80
N SER A 355 -11.03 -5.18 5.40
CA SER A 355 -9.85 -4.79 6.20
C SER A 355 -9.88 -3.33 6.64
N GLY A 356 -9.08 -3.02 7.66
CA GLY A 356 -8.81 -1.65 8.12
C GLY A 356 -9.73 -1.13 9.23
N LEU A 357 -10.73 -1.91 9.67
CA LEU A 357 -11.69 -1.50 10.70
C LEU A 357 -11.02 -1.18 12.06
N ASP A 358 -10.06 -1.98 12.52
CA ASP A 358 -9.32 -1.68 13.75
C ASP A 358 -8.41 -0.46 13.55
N GLY A 359 -7.82 -0.33 12.35
CA GLY A 359 -7.11 0.88 11.93
C GLY A 359 -7.95 2.15 12.10
N LEU A 360 -9.18 2.17 11.60
CA LEU A 360 -10.11 3.31 11.77
C LEU A 360 -10.42 3.56 13.26
N LYS A 361 -10.71 2.49 14.01
CA LYS A 361 -11.03 2.57 15.45
C LYS A 361 -9.90 3.18 16.26
N ASN A 362 -8.64 2.82 15.99
CA ASN A 362 -7.49 3.35 16.69
C ASN A 362 -7.22 4.83 16.35
N ARG A 363 -7.59 5.27 15.14
CA ARG A 363 -7.41 6.66 14.71
C ARG A 363 -8.49 7.61 15.20
N TYR A 364 -9.66 7.12 15.62
CA TYR A 364 -10.70 7.98 16.18
C TYR A 364 -10.36 8.39 17.62
N LYS A 365 -9.98 9.66 17.82
CA LYS A 365 -9.44 10.19 19.08
C LYS A 365 -10.46 10.90 19.98
N PHE A 366 -11.67 11.17 19.48
CA PHE A 366 -12.67 11.95 20.20
C PHE A 366 -13.49 11.06 21.15
N GLN A 367 -13.04 10.98 22.41
CA GLN A 367 -13.63 10.13 23.45
C GLN A 367 -14.62 10.86 24.36
#